data_AF-A0AAJ1IK15-F1
#
_entry.id   AF-A0AAJ1IK15-F1
#
_cell.length_a   1.000
_cell.length_b   1.000
_cell.length_c   1.000
_cell.angle_alpha   90.00
_cell.angle_beta   90.00
_cell.angle_gamma   90.00
#
_symmetry.space_group_name_H-M   'P 1'
#
loop_
_entity.id
_entity.type
_entity.pdbx_description
1 polymer ?
#
loop_
_entity_poly.entity_id
_entity_poly.type
_entity_poly.pdbx_seq_one_letter_code
_entity_poly.pdbx_strand_id
1 'polypeptide(L)'
;MKKIKFVLILITITLSIFTSCQSTTELDTSAINKNVTIAARIAAIDAYGNITLNILTEDLLEANFDYDNKIILEFSNGFLVESSLTVSNNNIEDGQCYIRTISKDNPITVSVKTKSLAEMGTLQIGDLVQLSQLIPN
;
A
#
# COMPACT_ATOMS: atom_id res chain seq x y z
N MET A 1 24.37 -59.74 -21.49
CA MET A 1 24.65 -58.45 -22.15
C MET A 1 23.43 -57.55 -21.95
N LYS A 2 23.46 -56.70 -20.93
CA LYS A 2 22.30 -55.89 -20.50
C LYS A 2 22.25 -54.59 -21.30
N LYS A 3 21.11 -54.34 -21.97
CA LYS A 3 20.85 -53.11 -22.71
C LYS A 3 20.55 -51.98 -21.72
N ILE A 4 21.29 -50.89 -21.91
CA ILE A 4 21.13 -49.58 -21.29
C ILE A 4 19.75 -49.00 -21.65
N LYS A 5 19.05 -48.45 -20.67
CA LYS A 5 18.07 -47.38 -20.90
C LYS A 5 18.38 -46.24 -19.93
N PHE A 6 18.93 -45.18 -20.51
CA PHE A 6 19.09 -43.85 -19.95
C PHE A 6 17.75 -43.36 -19.39
N VAL A 7 17.72 -43.00 -18.11
CA VAL A 7 16.61 -42.21 -17.54
C VAL A 7 17.23 -40.94 -17.00
N LEU A 8 17.30 -39.94 -17.88
CA LEU A 8 17.64 -38.56 -17.55
C LEU A 8 16.37 -37.95 -16.94
N ILE A 9 16.31 -37.79 -15.62
CA ILE A 9 15.24 -37.04 -14.96
C ILE A 9 15.65 -35.57 -15.03
N LEU A 10 15.09 -34.88 -16.01
CA LEU A 10 15.17 -33.43 -16.16
C LEU A 10 14.18 -32.81 -15.16
N ILE A 11 14.68 -32.38 -14.00
CA ILE A 11 13.88 -31.60 -13.04
C ILE A 11 13.77 -30.19 -13.61
N THR A 12 12.68 -29.90 -14.31
CA THR A 12 12.29 -28.54 -14.69
C THR A 12 11.86 -27.79 -13.43
N ILE A 13 12.80 -27.06 -12.84
CA ILE A 13 12.53 -26.04 -11.83
C ILE A 13 11.79 -24.90 -12.56
N THR A 14 10.46 -24.88 -12.44
CA THR A 14 9.67 -23.71 -12.82
C THR A 14 10.03 -22.58 -11.87
N LEU A 15 10.86 -21.67 -12.36
CA LEU A 15 11.18 -20.41 -11.71
C LEU A 15 9.89 -19.57 -11.72
N SER A 16 9.11 -19.65 -10.63
CA SER A 16 8.03 -18.71 -10.36
C SER A 16 8.67 -17.33 -10.24
N ILE A 17 8.52 -16.53 -11.28
CA ILE A 17 8.87 -15.12 -11.28
C ILE A 17 7.84 -14.46 -10.37
N PHE A 18 8.08 -14.45 -9.06
CA PHE A 18 7.50 -13.43 -8.21
C PHE A 18 8.11 -12.12 -8.70
N THR A 19 7.38 -11.41 -9.55
CA THR A 19 7.58 -9.97 -9.73
C THR A 19 7.13 -9.32 -8.43
N SER A 20 7.96 -9.46 -7.40
CA SER A 20 7.93 -8.60 -6.23
C SER A 20 8.05 -7.17 -6.73
N CYS A 21 7.10 -6.32 -6.39
CA CYS A 21 7.31 -4.88 -6.39
C CYS A 21 8.49 -4.64 -5.46
N GLN A 22 9.70 -4.51 -6.01
CA GLN A 22 10.88 -4.20 -5.23
C GLN A 22 10.84 -2.71 -4.93
N SER A 23 10.52 -2.40 -3.68
CA SER A 23 10.94 -1.14 -3.05
C SER A 23 12.15 -1.48 -2.17
N THR A 24 13.35 -1.40 -2.75
CA THR A 24 14.58 -1.34 -1.95
C THR A 24 14.89 0.12 -1.64
N THR A 25 14.34 0.60 -0.54
CA THR A 25 14.95 1.66 0.24
C THR A 25 15.02 1.15 1.66
N GLU A 26 16.24 0.91 2.14
CA GLU A 26 16.49 0.78 3.58
C GLU A 26 15.84 1.98 4.25
N LEU A 27 14.84 1.72 5.09
CA LEU A 27 14.24 2.73 5.96
C LEU A 27 15.31 3.12 6.96
N ASP A 28 16.01 4.22 6.70
CA ASP A 28 16.87 4.87 7.68
C ASP A 28 15.98 5.40 8.82
N THR A 29 15.93 4.64 9.90
CA THR A 29 15.17 4.96 11.12
C THR A 29 15.83 6.05 11.98
N SER A 30 16.88 6.73 11.50
CA SER A 30 17.64 7.70 12.29
C SER A 30 17.06 9.12 12.31
N ALA A 31 16.01 9.41 11.54
CA ALA A 31 15.32 10.70 11.61
C ALA A 31 14.10 10.62 12.54
N ILE A 32 14.31 10.81 13.85
CA ILE A 32 13.19 11.09 14.77
C ILE A 32 12.78 12.56 14.56
N ASN A 33 12.07 12.83 13.46
CA ASN A 33 11.14 13.95 13.40
C ASN A 33 9.75 13.38 13.64
N LYS A 34 8.95 14.07 14.47
CA LYS A 34 7.63 13.63 14.94
C LYS A 34 6.84 12.85 13.87
N ASN A 35 6.87 11.52 13.94
CA ASN A 35 5.99 10.69 13.13
C ASN A 35 4.56 10.90 13.67
N VAL A 36 3.77 11.71 12.97
CA VAL A 36 2.34 11.77 13.22
C VAL A 36 1.78 10.42 12.80
N THR A 37 1.07 9.77 13.73
CA THR A 37 0.46 8.46 13.49
C THR A 37 -1.01 8.49 13.81
N ILE A 38 -1.83 7.89 12.94
CA ILE A 38 -3.25 7.68 13.18
C ILE A 38 -3.62 6.23 12.85
N ALA A 39 -4.38 5.61 13.75
CA ALA A 39 -4.97 4.30 13.52
C ALA A 39 -6.37 4.45 12.92
N ALA A 40 -6.69 3.62 11.94
CA ALA A 40 -7.98 3.53 11.28
C ALA A 40 -8.32 2.07 10.94
N ARG A 41 -9.46 1.87 10.27
CA ARG A 41 -9.97 0.60 9.76
C ARG A 41 -10.50 0.77 8.35
N ILE A 42 -10.43 -0.30 7.57
CA ILE A 42 -11.12 -0.38 6.29
C ILE A 42 -12.63 -0.42 6.53
N ALA A 43 -13.33 0.64 6.15
CA ALA A 43 -14.78 0.77 6.28
C ALA A 43 -15.53 0.17 5.08
N ALA A 44 -14.95 0.29 3.88
CA ALA A 44 -15.54 -0.23 2.66
C ALA A 44 -14.44 -0.57 1.64
N ILE A 45 -14.78 -1.47 0.71
CA ILE A 45 -14.00 -1.80 -0.47
C ILE A 45 -14.94 -1.68 -1.67
N ASP A 46 -14.58 -0.89 -2.67
CA ASP A 46 -15.39 -0.73 -3.88
C ASP A 46 -15.18 -1.85 -4.91
N ALA A 47 -15.93 -1.82 -6.01
CA ALA A 47 -15.85 -2.83 -7.07
C ALA A 47 -14.49 -2.87 -7.81
N TYR A 48 -13.63 -1.87 -7.62
CA TYR A 48 -12.29 -1.79 -8.21
C TYR A 48 -11.19 -2.16 -7.21
N GLY A 49 -11.56 -2.49 -5.97
CA GLY A 49 -10.61 -2.80 -4.91
C GLY A 49 -9.94 -1.58 -4.29
N ASN A 50 -10.51 -0.39 -4.46
CA ASN A 50 -10.12 0.78 -3.66
C ASN A 50 -10.71 0.62 -2.25
N ILE A 51 -9.99 1.10 -1.25
CA ILE A 51 -10.41 0.98 0.15
C ILE A 51 -10.78 2.36 0.69
N THR A 52 -11.90 2.45 1.39
CA THR A 52 -12.29 3.64 2.16
C THR A 52 -11.99 3.38 3.63
N LEU A 53 -11.30 4.31 4.28
CA LEU A 53 -10.98 4.19 5.70
C LEU A 53 -12.03 4.89 6.56
N ASN A 54 -12.21 4.45 7.81
CA ASN A 54 -13.13 5.08 8.77
C ASN A 54 -12.55 6.35 9.43
N ILE A 55 -11.84 7.16 8.65
CA ILE A 55 -11.23 8.40 9.08
C ILE A 55 -11.54 9.49 8.07
N LEU A 56 -11.90 10.67 8.57
CA LEU A 56 -12.23 11.82 7.73
C LEU A 56 -10.96 12.51 7.25
N THR A 57 -11.10 13.26 6.16
CA THR A 57 -10.02 14.13 5.68
C THR A 57 -9.63 15.15 6.76
N GLU A 58 -10.61 15.71 7.49
CA GLU A 58 -10.33 16.67 8.56
C GLU A 58 -9.47 16.10 9.69
N ASP A 59 -9.71 14.85 10.12
CA ASP A 59 -8.93 14.20 11.17
C ASP A 59 -7.43 14.12 10.81
N LEU A 60 -7.13 13.86 9.53
CA LEU A 60 -5.74 13.86 9.04
C LEU A 60 -5.12 15.25 9.08
N LEU A 61 -5.87 16.26 8.62
CA LEU A 61 -5.38 17.63 8.57
C LEU A 61 -5.18 18.21 9.98
N GLU A 62 -6.07 17.93 10.93
CA GLU A 62 -5.92 18.31 12.34
C GLU A 62 -4.72 17.63 13.01
N ALA A 63 -4.37 16.42 12.57
CA ALA A 63 -3.16 15.74 12.99
C ALA A 63 -1.88 16.27 12.32
N ASN A 64 -1.97 17.25 11.42
CA ASN A 64 -0.87 17.83 10.64
C ASN A 64 -0.31 16.91 9.55
N PHE A 65 -1.16 16.07 8.95
CA PHE A 65 -0.82 15.46 7.66
C PHE A 65 -0.83 16.53 6.56
N ASP A 66 0.15 16.47 5.67
CA ASP A 66 0.41 17.43 4.60
C ASP A 66 0.34 16.72 3.24
N TYR A 67 -0.10 17.47 2.22
CA TYR A 67 -0.16 16.99 0.84
C TYR A 67 1.22 16.78 0.21
N ASP A 68 2.24 17.48 0.70
CA ASP A 68 3.61 17.39 0.17
C ASP A 68 4.44 16.25 0.80
N ASN A 69 3.92 15.61 1.85
CA ASN A 69 4.63 14.57 2.57
C ASN A 69 4.23 13.16 2.13
N LYS A 70 5.15 12.21 2.37
CA LYS A 70 4.89 10.78 2.18
C LYS A 70 4.17 10.22 3.39
N ILE A 71 3.24 9.31 3.12
CA ILE A 71 2.48 8.57 4.12
C ILE A 71 2.72 7.08 3.91
N ILE A 72 3.09 6.40 4.99
CA ILE A 72 3.15 4.94 5.04
C ILE A 72 1.86 4.42 5.66
N LEU A 73 1.19 3.51 4.96
CA LEU A 73 0.08 2.74 5.49
C LEU A 73 0.59 1.33 5.83
N GLU A 74 0.44 0.95 7.09
CA GLU A 74 0.74 -0.39 7.59
C GLU A 74 -0.54 -1.09 7.98
N PHE A 75 -0.88 -2.16 7.25
CA PHE A 75 -2.05 -2.97 7.52
C PHE A 75 -1.73 -4.07 8.53
N SER A 76 -2.73 -4.51 9.31
CA SER A 76 -2.54 -5.53 10.35
C SER A 76 -2.02 -6.88 9.87
N ASN A 77 -2.12 -7.17 8.57
CA ASN A 77 -1.55 -8.37 7.96
C ASN A 77 -0.07 -8.21 7.54
N GLY A 78 0.55 -7.07 7.86
CA GLY A 78 1.94 -6.75 7.52
C GLY A 78 2.12 -6.19 6.12
N PHE A 79 1.04 -5.97 5.35
CA PHE A 79 1.13 -5.30 4.06
C PHE A 79 1.45 -3.82 4.26
N LEU A 80 2.41 -3.29 3.49
CA LEU A 80 2.90 -1.93 3.59
C LEU A 80 2.70 -1.20 2.26
N VAL A 81 2.26 0.05 2.34
CA VAL A 81 2.04 0.89 1.16
C VAL A 81 2.54 2.29 1.41
N GLU A 82 3.35 2.81 0.49
CA GLU A 82 3.76 4.22 0.47
C GLU A 82 2.80 5.01 -0.43
N SER A 83 2.41 6.19 0.02
CA SER A 83 1.45 7.05 -0.67
C SER A 83 1.62 8.53 -0.30
N SER A 84 0.76 9.39 -0.87
CA SER A 84 0.64 10.82 -0.53
C SER A 84 -0.83 11.24 -0.62
N LEU A 85 -1.19 12.31 0.10
CA LEU A 85 -2.52 12.90 -0.06
C LEU A 85 -2.63 13.58 -1.42
N THR A 86 -3.81 13.50 -2.02
CA THR A 86 -4.13 14.24 -3.23
C THR A 86 -5.61 14.59 -3.30
N VAL A 87 -5.94 15.63 -4.04
CA VAL A 87 -7.32 16.01 -4.41
C VAL A 87 -7.72 15.44 -5.78
N SER A 88 -6.76 14.97 -6.58
CA SER A 88 -7.00 14.44 -7.94
C SER A 88 -6.05 13.30 -8.31
N ASN A 89 -6.41 12.49 -9.30
CA ASN A 89 -5.62 11.35 -9.76
C ASN A 89 -4.99 11.55 -11.16
N ASN A 90 -4.85 12.82 -11.59
CA ASN A 90 -4.38 13.17 -12.93
C ASN A 90 -2.86 12.94 -13.11
N ASN A 91 -2.08 13.15 -12.05
CA ASN A 91 -0.61 13.04 -12.07
C ASN A 91 -0.11 11.76 -11.38
N ILE A 92 -0.97 10.75 -11.27
CA ILE A 92 -0.63 9.48 -10.64
C ILE A 92 -0.31 8.46 -11.73
N GLU A 93 0.88 7.88 -11.64
CA GLU A 93 1.34 6.85 -12.58
C GLU A 93 0.68 5.50 -12.31
N ASP A 94 0.61 4.66 -13.34
CA ASP A 94 0.05 3.31 -13.22
C ASP A 94 0.79 2.48 -12.17
N GLY A 95 0.05 1.83 -11.28
CA GLY A 95 0.60 1.08 -10.15
C GLY A 95 1.00 1.92 -8.93
N GLN A 96 0.94 3.25 -9.00
CA GLN A 96 1.22 4.11 -7.85
C GLN A 96 0.01 4.20 -6.91
N CYS A 97 0.27 4.15 -5.60
CA CYS A 97 -0.74 4.32 -4.58
C CYS A 97 -0.94 5.81 -4.24
N TYR A 98 -2.19 6.23 -4.06
CA TYR A 98 -2.57 7.59 -3.67
C TYR A 98 -3.72 7.58 -2.66
N ILE A 99 -3.72 8.53 -1.73
CA ILE A 99 -4.82 8.78 -0.80
C ILE A 99 -5.62 9.96 -1.33
N ARG A 100 -6.85 9.71 -1.77
CA ARG A 100 -7.73 10.75 -2.27
C ARG A 100 -8.54 11.37 -1.14
N THR A 101 -8.50 12.69 -1.09
CA THR A 101 -9.33 13.56 -0.23
C THR A 101 -10.32 14.32 -1.13
N ILE A 102 -11.62 14.25 -0.82
CA ILE A 102 -12.67 14.91 -1.63
C ILE A 102 -13.12 16.21 -0.95
N SER A 103 -13.48 16.13 0.33
CA SER A 103 -13.79 17.25 1.20
C SER A 103 -13.47 16.87 2.65
N LYS A 104 -13.41 17.86 3.54
CA LYS A 104 -13.10 17.68 4.96
C LYS A 104 -13.97 16.63 5.65
N ASP A 105 -15.28 16.68 5.41
CA ASP A 105 -16.28 15.78 6.02
C ASP A 105 -16.35 14.39 5.36
N ASN A 106 -15.55 14.14 4.32
CA ASN A 106 -15.56 12.86 3.62
C ASN A 106 -14.46 11.93 4.16
N PRO A 107 -14.75 10.62 4.26
CA PRO A 107 -13.74 9.63 4.55
C PRO A 107 -12.70 9.57 3.43
N ILE A 108 -11.46 9.26 3.79
CA ILE A 108 -10.41 9.12 2.80
C ILE A 108 -10.53 7.79 2.04
N THR A 109 -10.10 7.81 0.78
CA THR A 109 -10.02 6.60 -0.05
C THR A 109 -8.58 6.37 -0.48
N VAL A 110 -8.10 5.14 -0.33
CA VAL A 110 -6.77 4.71 -0.76
C VAL A 110 -6.91 3.84 -2.00
N SER A 111 -6.14 4.16 -3.02
CA SER A 111 -6.28 3.61 -4.36
C SER A 111 -4.92 3.32 -4.97
N VAL A 112 -4.86 2.30 -5.83
CA VAL A 112 -3.72 2.07 -6.73
C VAL A 112 -4.19 2.32 -8.14
N LYS A 113 -3.47 3.17 -8.89
CA LYS A 113 -3.82 3.42 -10.28
C LYS A 113 -3.75 2.10 -11.07
N THR A 114 -4.83 1.78 -11.80
CA THR A 114 -5.00 0.58 -12.64
C THR A 114 -4.91 -0.79 -11.95
N LYS A 115 -4.93 -0.86 -10.62
CA LYS A 115 -4.88 -2.14 -9.87
C LYS A 115 -5.81 -2.15 -8.66
N SER A 116 -6.18 -3.35 -8.22
CA SER A 116 -6.94 -3.58 -6.98
C SER A 116 -6.00 -3.61 -5.78
N LEU A 117 -6.10 -2.59 -4.92
CA LEU A 117 -5.32 -2.53 -3.67
C LEU A 117 -5.72 -3.66 -2.72
N ALA A 118 -7.02 -3.93 -2.62
CA ALA A 118 -7.55 -5.00 -1.79
C ALA A 118 -7.02 -6.38 -2.20
N GLU A 119 -6.94 -6.68 -3.51
CA GLU A 119 -6.37 -7.95 -3.97
C GLU A 119 -4.85 -8.02 -3.77
N MET A 120 -4.14 -6.92 -4.06
CA MET A 120 -2.68 -6.85 -3.86
C MET A 120 -2.27 -7.14 -2.41
N GLY A 121 -3.01 -6.58 -1.45
CA GLY A 121 -2.74 -6.74 -0.03
C GLY A 121 -3.56 -7.84 0.65
N THR A 122 -4.42 -8.56 -0.07
CA THR A 122 -5.41 -9.49 0.53
C THR A 122 -6.21 -8.83 1.67
N LEU A 123 -6.61 -7.57 1.47
CA LEU A 123 -7.23 -6.72 2.49
C LEU A 123 -8.74 -6.95 2.56
N GLN A 124 -9.30 -6.78 3.75
CA GLN A 124 -10.71 -7.00 4.04
C GLN A 124 -11.32 -5.85 4.84
N ILE A 125 -12.64 -5.67 4.73
CA ILE A 125 -13.39 -4.72 5.57
C ILE A 125 -13.16 -5.08 7.04
N GLY A 126 -12.80 -4.08 7.84
CA GLY A 126 -12.50 -4.22 9.26
C GLY A 126 -11.02 -4.33 9.59
N ASP A 127 -10.15 -4.61 8.62
CA ASP A 127 -8.70 -4.64 8.83
C ASP A 127 -8.20 -3.32 9.42
N LEU A 128 -7.28 -3.42 10.37
CA LEU A 128 -6.63 -2.27 10.97
C LEU A 128 -5.58 -1.73 10.01
N VAL A 129 -5.44 -0.41 9.99
CA VAL A 129 -4.39 0.28 9.26
C VAL A 129 -3.83 1.40 10.13
N GLN A 130 -2.52 1.53 10.16
CA GLN A 130 -1.81 2.63 10.77
C GLN A 130 -1.23 3.52 9.67
N LEU A 131 -1.56 4.81 9.71
CA LEU A 131 -1.02 5.82 8.82
C LEU A 131 0.08 6.57 9.54
N SER A 132 1.25 6.69 8.92
CA SER A 132 2.41 7.40 9.46
C SER A 132 2.94 8.38 8.43
N GLN A 133 3.04 9.67 8.77
CA GLN A 133 3.64 10.66 7.88
C GLN A 133 5.15 10.75 8.08
N LEU A 134 5.90 10.67 6.99
CA LEU A 134 7.34 10.93 6.98
C LEU A 134 7.56 12.43 6.76
N ILE A 135 8.17 13.09 7.75
CA ILE A 135 8.52 14.52 7.67
C ILE A 135 9.99 14.62 7.23
N PRO A 136 10.28 15.09 6.01
CA PRO A 136 11.67 15.31 5.58
C PRO A 136 12.34 16.37 6.45
N ASN A 137 13.62 16.14 6.77
CA ASN A 137 14.49 17.08 7.49
C ASN A 137 14.76 18.36 6.68
#